data_AF-A0A0V0TCP4-F1
#
_entry.id   AF-A0A0V0TCP4-F1
#
_cell.length_a   1.000
_cell.length_b   1.000
_cell.length_c   1.000
_cell.angle_alpha   90.00
_cell.angle_beta   90.00
_cell.angle_gamma   90.00
#
_symmetry.space_group_name_H-M   'P 1'
#
loop_
_entity.id
_entity.type
_entity.pdbx_description
1 polymer ?
#
loop_
_entity_poly.entity_id
_entity_poly.type
_entity_poly.pdbx_seq_one_letter_code
_entity_poly.pdbx_strand_id
1 'polypeptide(L)'
;MCQLFVIKKTRSFPYHPQGNVQAEMFTGALLDMLSIMFDRYSGQCDDMLPFVMLANNSSVHESPGVTPAIAMLGRESRLSLDVQIRHPPWGKALGLPDYIRET
;
A
#
# COMPACT_ATOMS: atom_id res chain seq x y z
N MET A 1 14.97 22.72 -3.61
CA MET A 1 14.74 21.26 -3.55
C MET A 1 14.17 20.67 -4.84
N CYS A 2 12.94 20.95 -5.27
CA CYS A 2 12.35 20.27 -6.45
C CYS A 2 13.12 20.47 -7.78
N GLN A 3 13.67 21.67 -8.02
CA GLN A 3 14.49 21.94 -9.21
C GLN A 3 15.82 21.16 -9.21
N LEU A 4 16.38 20.85 -8.03
CA LEU A 4 17.63 20.10 -7.89
C LEU A 4 17.48 18.65 -8.37
N PHE A 5 16.31 18.06 -8.12
CA PHE A 5 15.98 16.68 -8.52
C PHE A 5 15.21 16.60 -9.84
N VAL A 6 15.05 17.73 -10.56
CA VAL A 6 14.27 17.81 -11.81
C VAL A 6 12.83 17.29 -11.61
N ILE A 7 12.25 17.54 -10.43
CA ILE A 7 10.89 17.12 -10.09
C ILE A 7 9.91 18.26 -10.39
N LYS A 8 8.91 17.99 -11.25
CA LYS A 8 7.79 18.91 -11.47
C LYS A 8 6.82 18.83 -10.29
N LYS A 9 6.70 19.91 -9.53
CA LYS A 9 5.74 20.00 -8.42
C LYS A 9 4.33 20.25 -8.96
N THR A 10 3.44 19.29 -8.77
CA THR A 10 2.01 19.44 -9.02
C THR A 10 1.31 19.92 -7.74
N ARG A 11 0.30 20.79 -7.87
CA ARG A 11 -0.58 21.19 -6.75
C ARG A 11 -2.02 20.87 -7.14
N SER A 12 -2.77 20.28 -6.22
CA SER A 12 -4.22 20.20 -6.36
C SER A 12 -4.83 21.58 -6.15
N PHE A 13 -5.97 21.84 -6.82
CA PHE A 13 -6.73 23.06 -6.56
C PHE A 13 -7.40 22.96 -5.18
N PRO A 14 -7.50 24.07 -4.43
CA PRO A 14 -8.22 24.09 -3.16
C PRO A 14 -9.65 23.56 -3.36
N TYR A 15 -10.09 22.68 -2.45
CA TYR A 15 -11.42 22.05 -2.48
C TYR A 15 -11.75 21.22 -3.72
N HIS A 16 -10.74 20.78 -4.49
CA HIS A 16 -10.93 19.97 -5.69
C HIS A 16 -10.20 18.62 -5.59
N PRO A 17 -10.74 17.65 -4.84
CA PRO A 17 -10.07 16.36 -4.58
C PRO A 17 -9.87 15.52 -5.85
N GLN A 18 -10.65 15.80 -6.91
CA GLN A 18 -10.65 15.05 -8.17
C GLN A 18 -9.26 14.95 -8.84
N GLY A 19 -8.38 15.93 -8.61
CA GLY A 19 -7.02 15.93 -9.15
C GLY A 19 -6.01 15.08 -8.37
N ASN A 20 -6.39 14.55 -7.20
CA ASN A 20 -5.48 13.84 -6.29
C ASN A 20 -6.13 12.62 -5.61
N VAL A 21 -7.26 12.14 -6.12
CA VAL A 21 -8.08 11.09 -5.49
C VAL A 21 -7.27 9.85 -5.14
N GLN A 22 -6.37 9.41 -6.01
CA GLN A 22 -5.56 8.22 -5.75
C GLN A 22 -4.64 8.38 -4.53
N ALA A 23 -3.98 9.54 -4.39
CA ALA A 23 -3.13 9.81 -3.23
C ALA A 23 -3.98 9.99 -1.97
N GLU A 24 -5.15 10.64 -2.09
CA GLU A 24 -6.07 10.84 -0.98
C GLU A 24 -6.61 9.50 -0.45
N MET A 25 -7.07 8.61 -1.34
CA MET A 25 -7.49 7.25 -0.98
C MET A 25 -6.35 6.47 -0.30
N PHE A 26 -5.13 6.53 -0.85
CA PHE A 26 -3.97 5.88 -0.26
C PHE A 26 -3.66 6.41 1.15
N THR A 27 -3.61 7.74 1.30
CA THR A 27 -3.34 8.35 2.61
C THR A 27 -4.46 8.08 3.62
N GLY A 28 -5.72 8.04 3.17
CA GLY A 28 -6.86 7.71 4.02
C GLY A 28 -6.82 6.30 4.57
N ALA A 29 -6.54 5.30 3.72
CA ALA A 29 -6.39 3.91 4.15
C ALA A 29 -5.22 3.71 5.13
N LEU A 30 -4.09 4.39 4.89
CA LEU A 30 -2.94 4.37 5.79
C LEU A 30 -3.29 5.00 7.15
N LEU A 31 -4.00 6.13 7.14
CA LEU A 31 -4.44 6.81 8.37
C LEU A 31 -5.42 5.97 9.18
N ASP A 32 -6.31 5.23 8.53
CA ASP A 32 -7.24 4.32 9.21
C ASP A 32 -6.48 3.20 9.95
N MET A 33 -5.52 2.55 9.29
CA MET A 33 -4.64 1.57 9.93
C MET A 33 -3.83 2.17 11.09
N LEU A 34 -3.30 3.39 10.90
CA LEU A 34 -2.57 4.11 11.96
C LEU A 34 -3.48 4.43 13.14
N SER A 35 -4.72 4.84 12.91
CA SER A 35 -5.71 5.14 13.95
C SER A 35 -5.93 3.93 14.87
N ILE A 36 -6.17 2.76 14.28
CA ILE A 36 -6.36 1.50 15.01
C ILE A 36 -5.11 1.09 15.79
N MET A 37 -3.92 1.37 15.26
CA MET A 37 -2.64 1.02 15.89
C MET A 37 -2.28 1.97 17.03
N PHE A 38 -2.48 3.27 16.84
CA PHE A 38 -2.17 4.29 17.85
C PHE A 38 -3.13 4.28 19.03
N ASP A 39 -4.39 3.88 18.83
CA ASP A 39 -5.31 3.61 19.93
C ASP A 39 -4.79 2.47 20.83
N ARG A 40 -4.19 1.44 20.24
CA ARG A 40 -3.68 0.26 20.97
C ARG A 40 -2.29 0.44 21.57
N TYR A 41 -1.43 1.25 20.95
CA TYR A 41 -0.02 1.42 21.33
C TYR A 41 0.36 2.90 21.47
N SER A 42 -0.37 3.62 22.33
CA SER A 42 -0.12 5.04 22.57
C SER A 42 1.33 5.28 23.04
N GLY A 43 2.03 6.18 22.35
CA GLY A 43 3.42 6.57 22.66
C GLY A 43 4.52 5.82 21.89
N GLN A 44 4.20 4.83 21.04
CA GLN A 44 5.18 4.09 20.22
C GLN A 44 4.95 4.30 18.72
N CYS A 45 4.56 5.53 18.33
CA CYS A 45 4.13 5.79 16.95
C CYS A 45 5.21 5.45 15.92
N ASP A 46 6.44 5.87 16.20
CA ASP A 46 7.57 5.71 15.28
C ASP A 46 7.97 4.23 15.14
N ASP A 47 7.88 3.45 16.22
CA ASP A 47 8.18 2.01 16.21
C ASP A 47 7.12 1.21 15.44
N MET A 48 5.87 1.69 15.46
CA MET A 48 4.73 1.03 14.83
C MET A 48 4.58 1.36 13.34
N LEU A 49 5.15 2.48 12.89
CA LEU A 49 5.06 2.94 11.50
C LEU A 49 5.53 1.89 10.47
N PRO A 50 6.68 1.20 10.64
CA PRO A 50 7.11 0.15 9.72
C PRO A 50 6.12 -1.00 9.62
N PHE A 51 5.44 -1.35 10.73
CA PHE A 51 4.44 -2.43 10.74
C PHE A 51 3.18 -2.02 9.97
N VAL A 52 2.73 -0.78 10.12
CA VAL A 52 1.59 -0.28 9.32
C VAL A 52 1.94 -0.22 7.84
N MET A 53 3.13 0.26 7.50
CA MET A 53 3.59 0.26 6.11
C MET A 53 3.65 -1.15 5.53
N LEU A 54 4.13 -2.12 6.30
CA LEU A 54 4.18 -3.52 5.88
C LEU A 54 2.77 -4.08 5.65
N ALA A 55 1.86 -3.88 6.61
CA ALA A 55 0.48 -4.33 6.51
C ALA A 55 -0.24 -3.73 5.28
N ASN A 56 -0.05 -2.43 5.05
CA ASN A 56 -0.60 -1.75 3.88
C ASN A 56 -0.02 -2.29 2.55
N ASN A 57 1.27 -2.62 2.53
CA ASN A 57 1.94 -3.12 1.33
C ASN A 57 1.60 -4.57 1.00
N SER A 58 1.22 -5.38 2.00
CA SER A 58 0.83 -6.78 1.83
C SER A 58 -0.68 -7.02 1.77
N SER A 59 -1.52 -6.03 2.09
CA SER A 59 -2.97 -6.14 1.98
C SER A 59 -3.44 -5.88 0.55
N VAL A 60 -4.42 -6.66 0.09
CA VAL A 60 -5.07 -6.42 -1.20
C VAL A 60 -6.02 -5.23 -1.04
N HIS A 61 -5.89 -4.22 -1.90
CA HIS A 61 -6.82 -3.08 -1.92
C HIS A 61 -7.92 -3.33 -2.96
N GLU A 62 -9.16 -2.97 -2.65
CA GLU A 62 -10.32 -3.24 -3.52
C GLU A 62 -10.20 -2.61 -4.91
N SER A 63 -9.62 -1.41 -5.00
CA SER A 63 -9.50 -0.71 -6.30
C SER A 63 -8.50 -1.38 -7.25
N PRO A 64 -7.23 -1.61 -6.88
CA PRO A 64 -6.28 -2.29 -7.77
C PRO A 64 -6.48 -3.82 -7.81
N GLY A 65 -7.20 -4.41 -6.84
CA GLY A 65 -7.40 -5.87 -6.74
C GLY A 65 -6.10 -6.66 -6.48
N VAL A 66 -4.99 -5.97 -6.30
CA VAL A 66 -3.66 -6.49 -6.02
C VAL A 66 -3.05 -5.76 -4.83
N THR A 67 -2.02 -6.34 -4.22
CA THR A 67 -1.28 -5.69 -3.14
C THR A 67 -0.42 -4.54 -3.70
N PRO A 68 -0.18 -3.46 -2.94
CA PRO A 68 0.71 -2.38 -3.38
C PRO A 68 2.14 -2.88 -3.63
N ALA A 69 2.61 -3.90 -2.91
CA ALA A 69 3.88 -4.54 -3.18
C ALA A 69 3.92 -5.16 -4.59
N ILE A 70 2.87 -5.89 -5.00
CA ILE A 70 2.76 -6.39 -6.37
C ILE A 70 2.71 -5.23 -7.38
N ALA A 71 1.88 -4.22 -7.13
CA ALA A 71 1.71 -3.09 -8.05
C ALA A 71 3.00 -2.27 -8.25
N MET A 72 3.81 -2.11 -7.20
CA MET A 72 5.02 -1.27 -7.24
C MET A 72 6.29 -2.06 -7.55
N LEU A 73 6.42 -3.29 -7.04
CA LEU A 73 7.65 -4.09 -7.11
C LEU A 73 7.52 -5.32 -8.00
N GLY A 74 6.31 -5.64 -8.48
CA GLY A 74 6.04 -6.86 -9.27
C GLY A 74 6.13 -8.16 -8.46
N ARG A 75 6.20 -8.09 -7.13
CA ARG A 75 6.29 -9.25 -6.24
C ARG A 75 5.68 -8.92 -4.88
N GLU A 76 5.19 -9.95 -4.19
CA GLU A 76 4.66 -9.79 -2.84
C GLU A 76 5.76 -9.43 -1.82
N SER A 77 5.39 -8.65 -0.80
CA SER A 77 6.29 -8.35 0.33
C SER A 77 6.48 -9.61 1.17
N ARG A 78 7.73 -9.98 1.49
CA ARG A 78 7.99 -11.16 2.32
C ARG A 78 7.76 -10.81 3.79
N LEU A 79 6.70 -11.36 4.38
CA LEU A 79 6.45 -11.25 5.81
C LEU A 79 7.33 -12.25 6.57
N SER A 80 7.75 -11.91 7.79
CA SER A 80 8.47 -12.85 8.68
C SER A 80 7.65 -14.13 8.91
N LEU A 81 6.32 -14.00 8.87
CA LEU A 81 5.39 -15.11 8.94
C LEU A 81 5.49 -16.03 7.70
N ASP A 82 5.75 -15.50 6.50
CA ASP A 82 5.91 -16.29 5.28
C ASP A 82 7.19 -17.14 5.27
N VAL A 83 8.17 -16.77 6.10
CA VAL A 83 9.40 -17.55 6.29
C VAL A 83 9.16 -18.72 7.25
N GLN A 84 8.29 -18.51 8.25
CA GLN A 84 7.95 -19.51 9.26
C GLN A 84 6.86 -20.48 8.77
N ILE A 85 5.82 -19.93 8.14
CA ILE A 85 4.79 -20.67 7.44
C ILE A 85 5.34 -20.92 6.04
N ARG A 86 5.85 -22.13 5.80
CA ARG A 86 6.30 -22.57 4.47
C ARG A 86 5.09 -22.59 3.53
N HIS A 87 4.68 -21.45 2.99
CA HIS A 87 3.61 -21.36 2.00
C HIS A 87 4.06 -22.14 0.75
N PRO A 88 3.17 -22.93 0.13
CA PRO A 88 3.47 -23.53 -1.17
C PRO A 88 3.83 -22.41 -2.16
N PRO A 89 4.76 -22.66 -3.10
CA PRO A 89 5.19 -21.65 -4.06
C PRO A 89 3.97 -21.04 -4.73
N TRP A 90 3.90 -19.71 -4.67
CA TRP A 90 2.90 -18.85 -5.29
C TRP A 90 2.49 -19.42 -6.65
N GLY A 91 1.22 -19.82 -6.76
CA GLY A 91 0.71 -20.40 -7.99
C GLY A 91 -0.66 -21.08 -7.94
N LYS A 92 -1.32 -21.24 -6.78
CA LYS A 92 -2.64 -21.93 -6.70
C LYS A 92 -3.62 -21.42 -5.64
N ALA A 93 -3.50 -20.19 -5.17
CA ALA A 93 -4.50 -19.60 -4.27
C ALA A 93 -4.87 -18.21 -4.76
N LEU A 94 -6.19 -17.99 -4.88
CA LEU A 94 -6.87 -16.87 -5.52
C LEU A 94 -6.81 -16.89 -7.06
N GLY A 95 -7.97 -17.15 -7.67
CA GLY A 95 -8.21 -16.96 -9.08
C GLY A 95 -7.78 -15.55 -9.48
N LEU A 96 -6.72 -15.48 -10.28
CA LEU A 96 -6.38 -14.31 -11.05
C LEU A 96 -7.60 -14.01 -11.95
N PRO A 97 -8.26 -12.85 -11.83
CA PRO A 97 -9.31 -12.52 -12.79
C PRO A 97 -8.64 -12.33 -14.16
N ASP A 98 -9.17 -13.01 -15.18
CA ASP A 98 -8.60 -13.18 -16.53
C ASP A 98 -8.35 -11.87 -17.33
N TYR A 99 -8.66 -10.69 -16.79
CA TYR A 99 -8.61 -9.43 -17.53
C TYR A 99 -7.19 -8.88 -17.78
N ILE A 100 -6.15 -9.41 -17.12
CA ILE A 100 -4.76 -8.92 -17.28
C ILE A 100 -4.06 -9.58 -18.50
N ARG A 101 -4.74 -10.47 -19.24
CA ARG A 101 -4.13 -11.19 -20.37
C ARG A 101 -4.44 -10.62 -21.75
N GLU A 102 -5.26 -9.59 -21.86
CA GLU A 102 -5.58 -8.97 -23.16
C GLU A 102 -5.70 -7.44 -23.07
N THR A 103 -4.56 -6.73 -23.10
CA THR A 103 -4.32 -5.52 -23.93
C THR A 103 -2.82 -5.20 -23.92
#